data_AF-A0A252E2H1-F1
#
_entry.id   AF-A0A252E2H1-F1
#
_cell.length_a   1.000
_cell.length_b   1.000
_cell.length_c   1.000
_cell.angle_alpha   90.00
_cell.angle_beta   90.00
_cell.angle_gamma   90.00
#
_symmetry.space_group_name_H-M   'P 1'
#
loop_
_entity.id
_entity.type
_entity.pdbx_description
1 polymer ?
#
loop_
_entity_poly.entity_id
_entity_poly.type
_entity_poly.pdbx_seq_one_letter_code
_entity_poly.pdbx_strand_id
1 'polypeptide(L)'
;MTREQEIKAAIVVTPDAISFASPEMNQASEMAAEQLGKLVDWIQSKFPFLLRHEAVFFAAAIIEAMPTLLEQNPEAIHSLQHDALMMASRR
;
A
#
# COMPACT_ATOMS: atom_id res chain seq x y z
N MET A 1 4.96 -25.74 15.25
CA MET A 1 4.48 -24.81 14.21
C MET A 1 5.58 -23.78 14.00
N THR A 2 5.97 -23.46 12.77
CA THR A 2 6.98 -22.40 12.55
C THR A 2 6.32 -21.03 12.59
N ARG A 3 7.08 -19.97 12.92
CA ARG A 3 6.56 -18.58 12.96
C ARG A 3 5.92 -18.15 11.64
N GLU A 4 6.46 -18.65 10.53
CA GLU A 4 5.88 -18.46 9.19
C GLU A 4 4.50 -19.13 9.04
N GLN A 5 4.31 -20.32 9.61
CA GLN A 5 3.02 -21.02 9.59
C GLN A 5 1.97 -20.33 10.48
N GLU A 6 2.38 -19.73 11.59
CA GLU A 6 1.49 -18.93 12.45
C GLU A 6 1.04 -17.64 11.74
N ILE A 7 1.96 -16.97 11.03
CA ILE A 7 1.63 -15.78 10.22
C ILE A 7 0.68 -16.16 9.07
N LYS A 8 0.94 -17.27 8.37
CA LYS A 8 0.03 -17.78 7.32
C LYS A 8 -1.33 -18.22 7.88
N ALA A 9 -1.40 -18.73 9.11
CA ALA A 9 -2.67 -19.07 9.75
C ALA A 9 -3.48 -17.83 10.18
N ALA A 10 -2.81 -16.72 10.46
CA ALA A 10 -3.43 -15.45 10.82
C ALA A 10 -3.87 -14.59 9.60
N ILE A 11 -3.53 -15.03 8.38
CA ILE A 11 -3.77 -14.30 7.12
C ILE A 11 -4.40 -15.24 6.10
N VAL A 12 -5.68 -15.03 5.78
CA VAL A 12 -6.36 -15.74 4.68
C VAL A 12 -6.18 -14.92 3.40
N VAL A 13 -5.51 -15.50 2.40
CA VAL A 13 -5.35 -14.90 1.07
C VAL A 13 -6.31 -15.61 0.11
N THR A 14 -7.33 -14.89 -0.34
CA THR A 14 -8.19 -15.29 -1.45
C THR A 14 -7.75 -14.53 -2.71
N PRO A 15 -8.21 -14.93 -3.92
CA PRO A 15 -7.97 -14.15 -5.13
C PRO A 15 -8.45 -12.69 -5.04
N ASP A 16 -9.41 -12.42 -4.15
CA ASP A 16 -10.10 -11.14 -4.06
C ASP A 16 -9.71 -10.32 -2.80
N ALA A 17 -9.18 -10.95 -1.76
CA ALA A 17 -8.91 -10.29 -0.48
C ALA A 17 -7.78 -10.93 0.35
N ILE A 18 -7.16 -10.10 1.19
CA ILE A 18 -6.30 -10.54 2.29
C ILE A 18 -7.04 -10.23 3.59
N SER A 19 -7.37 -11.27 4.37
CA SER A 19 -8.05 -11.15 5.66
C SER A 19 -7.11 -11.50 6.81
N PHE A 20 -6.93 -10.57 7.73
CA PHE A 20 -6.17 -10.67 8.97
C PHE A 20 -7.09 -11.02 10.14
N ALA A 21 -6.51 -11.58 11.21
CA ALA A 21 -7.26 -11.79 12.46
C ALA A 21 -7.64 -10.47 13.19
N SER A 22 -6.91 -9.37 12.95
CA SER A 22 -7.22 -8.05 13.54
C SER A 22 -8.18 -7.25 12.63
N PRO A 23 -9.33 -6.79 13.16
CA PRO A 23 -10.25 -5.92 12.43
C PRO A 23 -9.59 -4.63 11.92
N GLU A 24 -8.70 -4.04 12.72
CA GLU A 24 -7.97 -2.82 12.35
C GLU A 24 -7.01 -3.06 11.18
N MET A 25 -6.35 -4.23 11.17
CA MET A 25 -5.49 -4.64 10.06
C MET A 25 -6.28 -5.00 8.80
N ASN A 26 -7.49 -5.55 8.95
CA ASN A 26 -8.40 -5.74 7.82
C ASN A 26 -8.77 -4.40 7.19
N GLN A 27 -9.19 -3.42 7.99
CA GLN A 27 -9.55 -2.10 7.49
C GLN A 27 -8.34 -1.39 6.85
N ALA A 28 -7.17 -1.47 7.47
CA ALA A 28 -5.94 -0.90 6.92
C ALA A 28 -5.55 -1.56 5.58
N SER A 29 -5.68 -2.89 5.49
CA SER A 29 -5.39 -3.64 4.26
C SER A 29 -6.38 -3.32 3.14
N GLU A 30 -7.67 -3.20 3.45
CA GLU A 30 -8.70 -2.84 2.47
C GLU A 30 -8.43 -1.46 1.89
N MET A 31 -8.17 -0.47 2.76
CA MET A 31 -7.82 0.87 2.32
C MET A 31 -6.52 0.89 1.51
N ALA A 32 -5.49 0.14 1.92
CA ALA A 32 -4.24 0.03 1.16
C ALA A 32 -4.45 -0.60 -0.22
N ALA A 33 -5.27 -1.66 -0.32
CA ALA A 33 -5.58 -2.31 -1.58
C ALA A 33 -6.36 -1.37 -2.52
N GLU A 34 -7.32 -0.61 -2.00
CA GLU A 34 -8.06 0.39 -2.78
C GLU A 34 -7.13 1.47 -3.35
N GLN A 35 -6.22 2.01 -2.53
CA GLN A 35 -5.26 3.03 -2.98
C GLN A 35 -4.26 2.49 -3.99
N LEU A 36 -3.77 1.25 -3.81
CA LEU A 36 -2.93 0.58 -4.79
C LEU A 36 -3.66 0.39 -6.12
N GLY A 37 -4.94 0.00 -6.07
CA GLY A 37 -5.79 -0.09 -7.25
C GLY A 37 -5.87 1.23 -8.03
N LYS A 38 -6.13 2.34 -7.33
CA LYS A 38 -6.15 3.69 -7.92
C LYS A 38 -4.81 4.08 -8.54
N LEU A 39 -3.69 3.76 -7.89
CA LEU A 39 -2.35 4.00 -8.43
C LEU A 39 -2.11 3.20 -9.71
N VAL A 40 -2.48 1.92 -9.73
CA VAL A 40 -2.38 1.07 -10.92
C VAL A 40 -3.23 1.62 -12.07
N ASP A 41 -4.48 2.01 -11.79
CA ASP A 41 -5.35 2.59 -12.82
C ASP A 41 -4.79 3.91 -13.36
N TRP A 42 -4.22 4.75 -12.48
CA TRP A 42 -3.51 5.97 -12.89
C TRP A 42 -2.29 5.65 -13.77
N ILE A 43 -1.48 4.65 -13.41
CA ILE A 43 -0.34 4.18 -14.22
C ILE A 43 -0.84 3.72 -15.60
N GLN A 44 -1.89 2.89 -15.65
CA GLN A 44 -2.44 2.42 -16.93
C GLN A 44 -2.96 3.58 -17.79
N SER A 45 -3.48 4.65 -17.18
CA SER A 45 -3.89 5.85 -17.91
C SER A 45 -2.72 6.62 -18.54
N LYS A 46 -1.52 6.53 -17.96
CA LYS A 46 -0.31 7.21 -18.45
C LYS A 46 0.54 6.34 -19.37
N PHE A 47 0.55 5.04 -19.12
CA PHE A 47 1.35 4.03 -19.82
C PHE A 47 0.42 2.92 -20.34
N PRO A 48 -0.44 3.22 -21.34
CA PRO A 48 -1.48 2.29 -21.80
C PRO A 48 -0.94 1.03 -22.48
N PHE A 49 0.36 0.99 -22.80
CA PHE A 49 1.03 -0.18 -23.34
C PHE A 49 1.34 -1.24 -22.28
N LEU A 50 1.27 -0.90 -20.98
CA LEU A 50 1.46 -1.86 -19.90
C LEU A 50 0.18 -2.69 -19.68
N LEU A 51 0.34 -4.01 -19.65
CA LEU A 51 -0.68 -4.92 -19.14
C LEU A 51 -0.92 -4.65 -17.65
N ARG A 52 -2.10 -5.03 -17.13
CA ARG A 52 -2.47 -4.72 -15.74
C ARG A 52 -1.45 -5.23 -14.72
N HIS A 53 -0.94 -6.45 -14.90
CA HIS A 53 0.07 -6.99 -13.99
C HIS A 53 1.43 -6.26 -14.10
N GLU A 54 1.81 -5.76 -15.27
CA GLU A 54 3.02 -4.95 -15.45
C GLU A 54 2.86 -3.58 -14.78
N ALA A 55 1.67 -2.98 -14.86
CA ALA A 55 1.34 -1.77 -14.13
C ALA A 55 1.36 -1.99 -12.60
N VAL A 56 0.95 -3.17 -12.12
CA VAL A 56 1.09 -3.55 -10.69
C VAL A 56 2.56 -3.64 -10.29
N PHE A 57 3.41 -4.29 -11.09
CA PHE A 57 4.85 -4.33 -10.82
C PHE A 57 5.47 -2.94 -10.83
N PHE A 58 5.06 -2.08 -11.77
CA PHE A 58 5.55 -0.71 -11.85
C PHE A 58 5.08 0.13 -10.64
N ALA A 59 3.85 -0.06 -10.17
CA ALA A 59 3.37 0.56 -8.94
C ALA A 59 4.24 0.17 -7.73
N ALA A 60 4.62 -1.10 -7.63
CA ALA A 60 5.51 -1.58 -6.57
C ALA A 60 6.89 -0.89 -6.62
N ALA A 61 7.47 -0.75 -7.82
CA ALA A 61 8.74 -0.05 -8.01
C ALA A 61 8.65 1.45 -7.66
N ILE A 62 7.52 2.10 -7.97
CA ILE A 62 7.27 3.49 -7.53
C ILE A 62 7.26 3.55 -6.00
N ILE A 63 6.50 2.68 -5.34
CA ILE A 63 6.40 2.63 -3.87
C ILE A 63 7.79 2.41 -3.24
N GLU A 64 8.61 1.53 -3.82
CA GLU A 64 9.99 1.30 -3.37
C GLU A 64 10.87 2.55 -3.50
N ALA A 65 10.71 3.33 -4.57
CA ALA A 65 11.46 4.56 -4.79
C ALA A 65 10.94 5.76 -3.99
N MET A 66 9.69 5.72 -3.51
CA MET A 66 9.03 6.85 -2.84
C MET A 66 9.81 7.43 -1.66
N PRO A 67 10.41 6.65 -0.72
CA PRO A 67 11.16 7.21 0.40
C PRO A 67 12.28 8.15 -0.06
N THR A 68 13.08 7.72 -1.05
CA THR A 68 14.16 8.53 -1.61
C THR A 68 13.63 9.79 -2.31
N LEU A 69 12.51 9.70 -3.04
CA LEU A 69 11.89 10.85 -3.68
C LEU A 69 11.34 11.87 -2.67
N LEU A 70 10.79 11.38 -1.55
CA LEU A 70 10.30 12.23 -0.47
C LEU A 70 11.48 12.90 0.28
N GLU A 71 12.56 12.18 0.55
CA GLU A 71 13.77 12.75 1.18
C GLU A 71 14.40 13.87 0.36
N GLN A 72 14.26 13.82 -0.96
CA GLN A 72 14.69 14.87 -1.87
C GLN A 72 13.73 16.08 -1.92
N ASN A 73 12.54 15.98 -1.30
CA ASN A 73 11.53 17.03 -1.27
C ASN A 73 11.06 17.33 0.17
N PRO A 74 11.73 18.29 0.86
CA PRO A 74 11.43 18.64 2.24
C PRO A 74 9.97 19.05 2.51
N GLU A 75 9.32 19.73 1.56
CA GLU A 75 7.92 20.17 1.71
C GLU A 75 6.94 18.99 1.70
N ALA A 76 7.22 17.99 0.87
CA ALA A 76 6.43 16.76 0.83
C ALA A 76 6.55 15.96 2.14
N ILE A 77 7.77 15.84 2.69
CA ILE A 77 7.97 15.19 3.99
C ILE A 77 7.25 15.94 5.11
N HIS A 78 7.35 17.27 5.16
CA HIS A 78 6.69 18.05 6.20
C HIS A 78 5.16 17.89 6.17
N SER A 79 4.58 17.83 4.97
CA SER A 79 3.15 17.60 4.80
C SER A 79 2.74 16.20 5.31
N LEU A 80 3.51 15.17 4.97
CA LEU A 80 3.26 13.79 5.44
C LEU A 80 3.43 13.66 6.97
N GLN A 81 4.40 14.36 7.55
CA GLN A 81 4.58 14.43 9.00
C GLN A 81 3.37 15.06 9.69
N HIS A 82 2.83 16.13 9.11
CA HIS A 82 1.60 16.76 9.62
C HIS A 82 0.42 15.79 9.57
N ASP A 83 0.19 15.12 8.43
CA ASP A 83 -0.90 14.15 8.28
C ASP A 83 -0.77 12.99 9.27
N ALA A 84 0.45 12.47 9.46
CA ALA A 84 0.72 11.41 10.43
C ALA A 84 0.39 11.84 11.87
N LEU A 85 0.72 13.08 12.25
CA LEU A 85 0.35 13.65 13.56
C LEU A 85 -1.17 13.79 13.71
N MET A 86 -1.85 14.24 12.65
CA MET A 86 -3.32 14.35 12.65
C MET A 86 -4.00 12.98 12.74
N MET A 87 -3.44 11.93 12.16
CA MET A 87 -3.93 10.57 12.32
C MET A 87 -3.69 10.01 13.73
N ALA A 88 -2.51 10.25 14.29
CA ALA A 88 -2.16 9.77 15.63
C ALA A 88 -3.01 10.41 16.74
N SER A 89 -3.38 11.68 16.59
CA SER A 89 -4.23 12.42 17.54
C SER A 89 -5.71 12.02 17.53
N ARG A 90 -6.15 11.24 16.53
CA ARG A 90 -7.53 10.73 16.40
C ARG A 90 -7.71 9.31 16.94
N ARG A 91 -6.65 8.71 17.51
CA ARG A 91 -6.65 7.37 18.10
C ARG A 91 -7.10 7.40 19.56
#